data_AF-A0A354K5J8-F1
#
_entry.id   AF-A0A354K5J8-F1
#
_cell.length_a   1.000
_cell.length_b   1.000
_cell.length_c   1.000
_cell.angle_alpha   90.00
_cell.angle_beta   90.00
_cell.angle_gamma   90.00
#
_symmetry.space_group_name_H-M   'P 1'
#
loop_
_entity.id
_entity.type
_entity.pdbx_description
1 polymer ?
#
loop_
_entity_poly.entity_id
_entity_poly.type
_entity_poly.pdbx_seq_one_letter_code
_entity_poly.pdbx_strand_id
1 'polypeptide(L)'
;MTKRKPPEYQPKKWQRNADAIRKAASLAHIRGMAANLIAHYRLPGSTPMRIPPIQDAASLCCLLHGAYRQQYETEYLLGQTAESWETLFLAAEAIVQAYAQGGEPANPAAARAMRLYRDVPETVYALVTVNEWDAAVQFAEGKSPLLYALLTGDDAAAQSLLDELPETPAPEILRAEVYYTDPYFHKAIYTALLLGDAAAMQAAMEQRVKQYRKAMWDYSTVLDICSAAQIKLAARRNLTVQLPIIELPEYYLDTSRRIDRSRVKLPQIAPDEE
;
A
#
# COMPACT_ATOMS: atom_id res chain seq x y z
N MET A 1 9.31 -30.72 -11.15
CA MET A 1 8.66 -29.53 -10.59
C MET A 1 7.53 -29.99 -9.68
N THR A 2 7.77 -30.00 -8.37
CA THR A 2 6.75 -30.33 -7.36
C THR A 2 5.72 -29.21 -7.33
N LYS A 3 4.45 -29.52 -7.63
CA LYS A 3 3.32 -28.62 -7.41
C LYS A 3 3.29 -28.29 -5.91
N ARG A 4 3.78 -27.12 -5.52
CA ARG A 4 3.67 -26.63 -4.13
C ARG A 4 2.18 -26.50 -3.80
N LYS A 5 1.77 -27.08 -2.67
CA LYS A 5 0.42 -26.91 -2.11
C LYS A 5 0.13 -25.41 -1.94
N PRO A 6 -1.09 -24.93 -2.23
CA PRO A 6 -1.49 -23.58 -1.87
C PRO A 6 -1.32 -23.37 -0.35
N PRO A 7 -1.01 -22.14 0.11
CA PRO A 7 -0.70 -21.86 1.51
C PRO A 7 -1.82 -22.39 2.43
N GLU A 8 -1.41 -23.19 3.42
CA GLU A 8 -2.27 -24.10 4.20
C GLU A 8 -3.16 -23.38 5.24
N TYR A 9 -3.09 -22.05 5.34
CA TYR A 9 -3.82 -21.28 6.35
C TYR A 9 -4.70 -20.19 5.73
N GLN A 10 -5.99 -20.50 5.59
CA GLN A 10 -7.04 -19.50 5.42
C GLN A 10 -7.71 -19.27 6.78
N PRO A 11 -7.47 -18.15 7.46
CA PRO A 11 -8.21 -17.84 8.68
C PRO A 11 -9.72 -17.88 8.39
N LYS A 12 -10.54 -18.46 9.27
CA LYS A 12 -12.01 -18.47 9.11
C LYS A 12 -12.58 -17.06 8.86
N LYS A 13 -11.92 -16.03 9.40
CA LYS A 13 -12.23 -14.61 9.18
C LYS A 13 -12.00 -14.18 7.73
N TRP A 14 -10.93 -14.62 7.08
CA TRP A 14 -10.65 -14.37 5.66
C TRP A 14 -11.77 -14.93 4.78
N GLN A 15 -12.13 -16.19 5.01
CA GLN A 15 -13.20 -16.86 4.26
C GLN A 15 -14.54 -16.14 4.45
N ARG A 16 -14.88 -15.78 5.69
CA ARG A 16 -16.09 -15.00 6.00
C ARG A 16 -16.11 -13.65 5.27
N ASN A 17 -14.99 -12.93 5.24
CA ASN A 17 -14.91 -11.63 4.59
C ASN A 17 -15.00 -11.77 3.06
N ALA A 18 -14.30 -12.75 2.47
CA ALA A 18 -14.41 -13.06 1.05
C ALA A 18 -15.85 -13.45 0.67
N ASP A 19 -16.52 -14.26 1.48
CA ASP A 19 -17.91 -14.66 1.25
C ASP A 19 -18.89 -13.50 1.44
N ALA A 20 -18.66 -12.61 2.41
CA ALA A 20 -19.45 -11.40 2.58
C ALA A 20 -19.35 -10.50 1.35
N ILE A 21 -18.15 -10.28 0.82
CA ILE A 21 -17.93 -9.48 -0.39
C ILE A 21 -18.56 -10.14 -1.62
N ARG A 22 -18.43 -11.46 -1.78
CA ARG A 22 -19.10 -12.21 -2.85
C ARG A 22 -20.62 -12.06 -2.79
N LYS A 23 -21.20 -12.07 -1.59
CA LYS A 23 -22.65 -11.93 -1.35
C LYS A 23 -23.15 -10.49 -1.48
N ALA A 24 -22.32 -9.49 -1.20
CA ALA A 24 -22.74 -8.10 -1.11
C ALA A 24 -23.10 -7.44 -2.46
N ALA A 25 -22.67 -8.00 -3.61
CA ALA A 25 -22.92 -7.46 -4.96
C ALA A 25 -22.59 -5.95 -5.12
N SER A 26 -21.58 -5.51 -5.86
CA SER A 26 -20.80 -6.15 -6.90
C SER A 26 -19.47 -5.43 -7.03
N LEU A 27 -18.43 -6.16 -7.42
CA LEU A 27 -17.19 -5.57 -7.90
C LEU A 27 -17.43 -4.45 -8.94
N ALA A 28 -18.56 -4.47 -9.65
CA ALA A 28 -18.96 -3.40 -10.57
C ALA A 28 -19.27 -2.06 -9.85
N HIS A 29 -19.89 -2.07 -8.67
CA HIS A 29 -20.07 -0.84 -7.89
C HIS A 29 -18.72 -0.25 -7.45
N ILE A 30 -17.83 -1.11 -6.94
CA ILE A 30 -16.49 -0.71 -6.49
C ILE A 30 -15.66 -0.18 -7.66
N ARG A 31 -15.66 -0.87 -8.80
CA ARG A 31 -15.04 -0.39 -10.06
C ARG A 31 -15.65 0.91 -10.58
N GLY A 32 -16.93 1.15 -10.30
CA GLY A 32 -17.64 2.38 -10.66
C GLY A 32 -17.29 3.59 -9.78
N MET A 33 -16.73 3.38 -8.58
CA MET A 33 -16.43 4.49 -7.66
C MET A 33 -15.44 5.49 -8.24
N ALA A 34 -14.33 5.02 -8.83
CA ALA A 34 -13.34 5.89 -9.44
C ALA A 34 -13.95 6.72 -10.58
N ALA A 35 -14.76 6.10 -11.44
CA ALA A 35 -15.46 6.78 -12.52
C ALA A 35 -16.43 7.85 -12.00
N ASN A 36 -17.17 7.57 -10.93
CA ASN A 36 -18.06 8.53 -10.29
C ASN A 36 -17.29 9.72 -9.70
N LEU A 37 -16.18 9.48 -9.01
CA LEU A 37 -15.34 10.56 -8.47
C LEU A 37 -14.83 11.49 -9.58
N ILE A 38 -14.39 10.93 -10.71
CA ILE A 38 -13.95 11.70 -11.88
C ILE A 38 -15.11 12.53 -12.44
N ALA A 39 -16.31 11.95 -12.52
CA ALA A 39 -17.50 12.67 -13.00
C ALA A 39 -17.87 13.83 -12.06
N HIS A 40 -17.81 13.63 -10.74
CA HIS A 40 -18.05 14.69 -9.75
C HIS A 40 -17.02 15.81 -9.82
N TYR A 41 -15.75 15.48 -10.05
CA TYR A 41 -14.71 16.49 -10.25
C TYR A 41 -14.92 17.30 -11.54
N ARG A 42 -15.29 16.65 -12.65
CA ARG A 42 -15.53 17.34 -13.93
C ARG A 42 -16.80 18.18 -13.95
N LEU A 43 -17.79 17.82 -13.14
CA LEU A 43 -19.07 18.53 -13.05
C LEU A 43 -19.43 18.76 -11.58
N PRO A 44 -18.75 19.66 -10.85
CA PRO A 44 -18.98 19.86 -9.42
C PRO A 44 -20.43 20.21 -9.07
N GLY A 45 -21.12 20.94 -9.95
CA GLY A 45 -22.55 21.29 -9.81
C GLY A 45 -23.53 20.12 -9.91
N SER A 46 -23.07 18.94 -10.33
CA SER A 46 -23.86 17.69 -10.34
C SER A 46 -23.71 16.88 -9.05
N THR A 47 -22.87 17.33 -8.12
CA THR A 47 -22.63 16.66 -6.85
C THR A 47 -23.88 16.75 -5.96
N PRO A 48 -24.40 15.62 -5.41
CA PRO A 48 -25.53 15.64 -4.50
C PRO A 48 -25.30 16.60 -3.32
N MET A 49 -26.32 17.36 -2.91
CA MET A 49 -26.19 18.44 -1.90
C MET A 49 -25.55 18.03 -0.54
N ARG A 50 -25.46 16.74 -0.23
CA ARG A 50 -24.87 16.22 1.01
C ARG A 50 -23.42 15.73 0.87
N ILE A 51 -22.88 15.74 -0.35
CA ILE A 51 -21.51 15.31 -0.64
C ILE A 51 -20.69 16.58 -0.89
N PRO A 52 -19.59 16.82 -0.15
CA PRO A 52 -18.70 17.93 -0.43
C PRO A 52 -18.18 17.83 -1.87
N PRO A 53 -18.23 18.92 -2.66
CA PRO A 53 -17.73 18.91 -4.03
C PRO A 53 -16.24 18.59 -4.06
N ILE A 54 -15.79 18.02 -5.18
CA ILE A 54 -14.37 17.82 -5.47
C ILE A 54 -13.95 19.01 -6.34
N GLN A 55 -13.21 19.94 -5.75
CA GLN A 55 -12.94 21.25 -6.36
C GLN A 55 -11.50 21.41 -6.85
N ASP A 56 -10.61 20.50 -6.47
CA ASP A 56 -9.19 20.55 -6.79
C ASP A 56 -8.64 19.15 -7.10
N ALA A 57 -7.54 19.13 -7.86
CA ALA A 57 -6.88 17.90 -8.30
C ALA A 57 -6.35 17.05 -7.13
N ALA A 58 -5.81 17.68 -6.07
CA ALA A 58 -5.28 16.96 -4.90
C ALA A 58 -6.40 16.19 -4.18
N SER A 59 -7.57 16.81 -4.01
CA SER A 59 -8.77 16.18 -3.48
C SER A 59 -9.21 14.99 -4.31
N LEU A 60 -9.27 15.13 -5.64
CA LEU A 60 -9.63 14.01 -6.52
C LEU A 60 -8.64 12.85 -6.35
N CYS A 61 -7.35 13.13 -6.39
CA CYS A 61 -6.29 12.13 -6.26
C CYS A 61 -6.37 11.36 -4.93
N CYS A 62 -6.55 12.05 -3.79
CA CYS A 62 -6.72 11.39 -2.49
C CYS A 62 -7.98 10.50 -2.44
N LEU A 63 -9.08 10.92 -3.06
CA LEU A 63 -10.31 10.13 -3.11
C LEU A 63 -10.16 8.92 -4.06
N LEU A 64 -9.46 9.10 -5.19
CA LEU A 64 -9.12 8.02 -6.12
C LEU A 64 -8.25 6.96 -5.45
N HIS A 65 -7.26 7.36 -4.64
CA HIS A 65 -6.48 6.42 -3.83
C HIS A 65 -7.39 5.51 -2.99
N GLY A 66 -8.35 6.09 -2.25
CA GLY A 66 -9.30 5.32 -1.45
C GLY A 66 -10.16 4.36 -2.27
N ALA A 67 -10.64 4.81 -3.45
CA ALA A 67 -11.43 3.97 -4.35
C ALA A 67 -10.62 2.80 -4.93
N TYR A 68 -9.42 3.06 -5.44
CA TYR A 68 -8.54 2.02 -5.95
C TYR A 68 -8.06 1.08 -4.85
N ARG A 69 -7.86 1.58 -3.63
CA ARG A 69 -7.55 0.75 -2.46
C ARG A 69 -8.62 -0.30 -2.22
N GLN A 70 -9.86 0.15 -2.08
CA GLN A 70 -10.99 -0.75 -1.90
C GLN A 70 -11.13 -1.74 -3.07
N GLN A 71 -10.87 -1.26 -4.29
CA GLN A 71 -10.91 -2.11 -5.48
C GLN A 71 -9.84 -3.20 -5.47
N TYR A 72 -8.56 -2.88 -5.25
CA TYR A 72 -7.51 -3.90 -5.29
C TYR A 72 -7.67 -4.91 -4.16
N GLU A 73 -8.07 -4.47 -2.95
CA GLU A 73 -8.30 -5.38 -1.82
C GLU A 73 -9.45 -6.35 -2.15
N THR A 74 -10.50 -5.86 -2.82
CA THR A 74 -11.64 -6.68 -3.25
C THR A 74 -11.25 -7.63 -4.39
N GLU A 75 -10.55 -7.15 -5.42
CA GLU A 75 -10.05 -7.98 -6.52
C GLU A 75 -9.12 -9.07 -6.00
N TYR A 76 -8.28 -8.74 -5.02
CA TYR A 76 -7.41 -9.70 -4.35
C TYR A 76 -8.18 -10.83 -3.67
N LEU A 77 -9.19 -10.49 -2.87
CA LEU A 77 -10.03 -11.49 -2.18
C LEU A 77 -10.79 -12.41 -3.12
N LEU A 78 -11.17 -11.88 -4.29
CA LEU A 78 -11.98 -12.61 -5.24
C LEU A 78 -11.16 -13.53 -6.15
N GLY A 79 -9.93 -13.14 -6.52
CA GLY A 79 -9.18 -13.91 -7.52
C GLY A 79 -7.65 -13.80 -7.51
N GLN A 80 -7.03 -12.99 -6.65
CA GLN A 80 -5.56 -12.81 -6.61
C GLN A 80 -4.95 -12.55 -8.01
N THR A 81 -5.54 -11.63 -8.76
CA THR A 81 -5.31 -11.51 -10.21
C THR A 81 -4.31 -10.42 -10.58
N ALA A 82 -3.98 -10.32 -11.88
CA ALA A 82 -3.20 -9.21 -12.41
C ALA A 82 -3.90 -7.85 -12.25
N GLU A 83 -5.23 -7.83 -12.31
CA GLU A 83 -6.00 -6.60 -12.12
C GLU A 83 -5.79 -6.00 -10.73
N SER A 84 -5.74 -6.81 -9.65
CA SER A 84 -5.50 -6.27 -8.31
C SER A 84 -4.11 -5.63 -8.19
N TRP A 85 -3.12 -6.14 -8.93
CA TRP A 85 -1.77 -5.59 -8.96
C TRP A 85 -1.69 -4.26 -9.73
N GLU A 86 -2.37 -4.17 -10.87
CA GLU A 86 -2.52 -2.92 -11.64
C GLU A 86 -3.30 -1.86 -10.85
N THR A 87 -4.36 -2.26 -10.15
CA THR A 87 -5.15 -1.38 -9.30
C THR A 87 -4.36 -0.89 -8.08
N LEU A 88 -3.49 -1.72 -7.49
CA LEU A 88 -2.56 -1.28 -6.45
C LEU A 88 -1.63 -0.17 -6.95
N PHE A 89 -1.11 -0.29 -8.17
CA PHE A 89 -0.31 0.78 -8.79
C PHE A 89 -1.12 2.07 -8.93
N LEU A 90 -2.36 2.00 -9.44
CA LEU A 90 -3.23 3.19 -9.55
C LEU A 90 -3.50 3.84 -8.19
N ALA A 91 -3.67 3.04 -7.13
CA ALA A 91 -3.85 3.55 -5.78
C ALA A 91 -2.60 4.31 -5.29
N ALA A 92 -1.40 3.78 -5.55
CA ALA A 92 -0.14 4.42 -5.18
C ALA A 92 0.12 5.69 -6.00
N GLU A 93 -0.04 5.61 -7.31
CA GLU A 93 0.12 6.72 -8.25
C GLU A 93 -0.80 7.89 -7.90
N ALA A 94 -2.01 7.62 -7.40
CA ALA A 94 -2.95 8.66 -6.99
C ALA A 94 -2.41 9.49 -5.82
N ILE A 95 -1.74 8.85 -4.85
CA ILE A 95 -1.08 9.58 -3.76
C ILE A 95 0.14 10.34 -4.28
N VAL A 96 0.95 9.74 -5.16
CA VAL A 96 2.10 10.43 -5.77
C VAL A 96 1.64 11.72 -6.46
N GLN A 97 0.57 11.66 -7.25
CA GLN A 97 0.02 12.84 -7.93
C GLN A 97 -0.62 13.83 -6.97
N ALA A 98 -1.30 13.39 -5.90
CA ALA A 98 -1.84 14.29 -4.89
C ALA A 98 -0.75 15.17 -4.26
N TYR A 99 0.40 14.58 -3.91
CA TYR A 99 1.53 15.32 -3.36
C TYR A 99 2.18 16.25 -4.38
N ALA A 100 2.21 15.86 -5.65
CA ALA A 100 2.76 16.69 -6.73
C ALA A 100 1.95 17.97 -6.99
N GLN A 101 0.65 18.00 -6.66
CA GLN A 101 -0.16 19.22 -6.78
C GLN A 101 0.26 20.32 -5.79
N GLY A 102 0.88 19.95 -4.66
CA GLY A 102 1.20 20.88 -3.57
C GLY A 102 -0.04 21.36 -2.80
N GLY A 103 0.15 21.76 -1.55
CA GLY A 103 -0.94 22.26 -0.70
C GLY A 103 -1.80 21.16 -0.06
N GLU A 104 -2.76 21.60 0.77
CA GLU A 104 -3.72 20.71 1.43
C GLU A 104 -5.01 20.60 0.59
N PRO A 105 -5.57 19.38 0.38
CA PRO A 105 -6.80 19.20 -0.38
C PRO A 105 -7.96 20.04 0.16
N ALA A 106 -8.77 20.66 -0.70
CA ALA A 106 -9.93 21.45 -0.25
C ALA A 106 -11.05 20.57 0.32
N ASN A 107 -11.17 19.32 -0.14
CA ASN A 107 -12.15 18.37 0.37
C ASN A 107 -11.73 17.88 1.78
N PRO A 108 -12.57 18.05 2.83
CA PRO A 108 -12.19 17.69 4.19
C PRO A 108 -11.85 16.21 4.40
N ALA A 109 -12.50 15.31 3.65
CA ALA A 109 -12.21 13.89 3.72
C ALA A 109 -10.86 13.58 3.06
N ALA A 110 -10.55 14.21 1.93
CA ALA A 110 -9.25 14.12 1.28
C ALA A 110 -8.13 14.70 2.15
N ALA A 111 -8.33 15.88 2.75
CA ALA A 111 -7.37 16.48 3.67
C ALA A 111 -7.10 15.59 4.89
N ARG A 112 -8.16 15.03 5.48
CA ARG A 112 -8.02 14.06 6.58
C ARG A 112 -7.26 12.81 6.13
N ALA A 113 -7.60 12.26 4.97
CA ALA A 113 -6.90 11.10 4.41
C ALA A 113 -5.41 11.42 4.20
N MET A 114 -5.09 12.53 3.55
CA MET A 114 -3.70 12.95 3.32
C MET A 114 -2.93 13.18 4.62
N ARG A 115 -3.59 13.65 5.69
CA ARG A 115 -2.97 13.75 7.03
C ARG A 115 -2.75 12.39 7.70
N LEU A 116 -3.64 11.42 7.50
CA LEU A 116 -3.50 10.05 8.02
C LEU A 116 -2.45 9.25 7.23
N TYR A 117 -2.35 9.49 5.93
CA TYR A 117 -1.36 8.89 5.04
C TYR A 117 -0.08 9.73 4.92
N ARG A 118 0.07 10.75 5.77
CA ARG A 118 1.09 11.82 5.65
C ARG A 118 2.51 11.27 5.62
N ASP A 119 2.73 10.10 6.19
CA ASP A 119 4.07 9.53 6.45
C ASP A 119 4.55 8.52 5.41
N VAL A 120 3.77 8.28 4.34
CA VAL A 120 4.27 7.70 3.08
C VAL A 120 4.74 6.21 3.06
N PRO A 121 4.80 5.37 4.13
CA PRO A 121 5.45 4.07 3.98
C PRO A 121 4.58 3.14 3.13
N GLU A 122 3.26 3.21 3.29
CA GLU A 122 2.29 2.40 2.53
C GLU A 122 2.42 2.63 1.02
N THR A 123 2.50 3.88 0.55
CA THR A 123 2.67 4.20 -0.87
C THR A 123 4.03 3.73 -1.39
N VAL A 124 5.11 3.88 -0.62
CA VAL A 124 6.43 3.38 -1.00
C VAL A 124 6.42 1.85 -1.11
N TYR A 125 5.84 1.14 -0.13
CA TYR A 125 5.68 -0.30 -0.19
C TYR A 125 4.81 -0.73 -1.37
N ALA A 126 3.73 -0.01 -1.67
CA ALA A 126 2.90 -0.29 -2.83
C ALA A 126 3.69 -0.18 -4.13
N LEU A 127 4.45 0.90 -4.33
CA LEU A 127 5.30 1.11 -5.51
C LEU A 127 6.37 0.02 -5.65
N VAL A 128 7.07 -0.33 -4.57
CA VAL A 128 8.04 -1.45 -4.56
C VAL A 128 7.35 -2.77 -4.90
N THR A 129 6.17 -3.01 -4.32
CA THR A 129 5.36 -4.22 -4.56
C THR A 129 4.95 -4.34 -6.03
N VAL A 130 4.72 -3.23 -6.73
CA VAL A 130 4.45 -3.23 -8.18
C VAL A 130 5.70 -3.05 -9.05
N ASN A 131 6.89 -3.23 -8.49
CA ASN A 131 8.19 -3.11 -9.18
C ASN A 131 8.49 -1.71 -9.75
N GLU A 132 7.81 -0.67 -9.26
CA GLU A 132 8.01 0.73 -9.66
C GLU A 132 9.09 1.39 -8.77
N TRP A 133 10.31 0.86 -8.86
CA TRP A 133 11.43 1.22 -7.96
C TRP A 133 11.85 2.69 -8.03
N ASP A 134 11.96 3.26 -9.23
CA ASP A 134 12.39 4.65 -9.40
C ASP A 134 11.33 5.61 -8.83
N ALA A 135 10.05 5.31 -9.06
CA ALA A 135 8.94 6.05 -8.46
C ALA A 135 8.94 5.92 -6.92
N ALA A 136 9.25 4.73 -6.39
CA ALA A 136 9.37 4.52 -4.94
C ALA A 136 10.49 5.36 -4.33
N VAL A 137 11.67 5.42 -4.96
CA VAL A 137 12.82 6.25 -4.55
C VAL A 137 12.43 7.73 -4.57
N GLN A 138 11.90 8.21 -5.69
CA GLN A 138 11.51 9.61 -5.85
C GLN A 138 10.42 10.02 -4.85
N PHE A 139 9.46 9.14 -4.59
CA PHE A 139 8.39 9.46 -3.65
C PHE A 139 8.90 9.47 -2.20
N ALA A 140 9.77 8.52 -1.84
CA ALA A 140 10.37 8.43 -0.51
C ALA A 140 11.29 9.62 -0.18
N GLU A 141 11.92 10.23 -1.19
CA GLU A 141 12.80 11.39 -1.01
C GLU A 141 12.09 12.54 -0.28
N GLY A 142 12.70 12.98 0.82
CA GLY A 142 12.19 14.03 1.71
C GLY A 142 10.94 13.67 2.53
N LYS A 143 10.39 12.45 2.39
CA LYS A 143 9.13 12.04 3.06
C LYS A 143 9.30 10.82 3.97
N SER A 144 10.14 9.86 3.57
CA SER A 144 10.45 8.68 4.37
C SER A 144 11.96 8.41 4.34
N PRO A 145 12.74 9.12 5.19
CA PRO A 145 14.21 9.04 5.16
C PRO A 145 14.75 7.62 5.26
N LEU A 146 14.15 6.79 6.13
CA LEU A 146 14.59 5.40 6.31
C LEU A 146 14.34 4.57 5.05
N LEU A 147 13.15 4.63 4.47
CA LEU A 147 12.85 3.88 3.25
C LEU A 147 13.66 4.39 2.07
N TYR A 148 13.89 5.70 1.98
CA TYR A 148 14.77 6.29 0.98
C TYR A 148 16.19 5.70 1.07
N ALA A 149 16.80 5.72 2.27
CA ALA A 149 18.13 5.15 2.50
C ALA A 149 18.19 3.64 2.16
N LEU A 150 17.17 2.87 2.57
CA LEU A 150 17.08 1.44 2.24
C LEU A 150 16.97 1.17 0.74
N LEU A 151 16.21 2.02 0.01
CA LEU A 151 15.99 1.89 -1.44
C LEU A 151 17.21 2.31 -2.28
N THR A 152 17.96 3.32 -1.81
CA THR A 152 19.18 3.82 -2.47
C THR A 152 20.43 3.02 -2.08
N GLY A 153 20.34 2.21 -1.02
CA GLY A 153 21.47 1.41 -0.54
C GLY A 153 22.43 2.19 0.37
N ASP A 154 21.99 3.31 0.95
CA ASP A 154 22.74 4.04 1.95
C ASP A 154 22.61 3.37 3.32
N ASP A 155 23.38 2.31 3.53
CA ASP A 155 23.32 1.49 4.73
C ASP A 155 23.74 2.26 5.99
N ALA A 156 24.64 3.24 5.87
CA ALA A 156 25.06 4.07 6.98
C ALA A 156 23.92 4.99 7.46
N ALA A 157 23.25 5.66 6.51
CA ALA A 157 22.08 6.48 6.84
C ALA A 157 20.92 5.62 7.37
N ALA A 158 20.66 4.47 6.74
CA ALA A 158 19.62 3.55 7.18
C ALA A 158 19.87 3.05 8.61
N GLN A 159 21.11 2.67 8.94
CA GLN A 159 21.47 2.23 10.29
C GLN A 159 21.27 3.35 11.32
N SER A 160 21.75 4.56 11.04
CA SER A 160 21.57 5.72 11.93
C SER A 160 20.09 5.99 12.22
N LEU A 161 19.25 5.96 11.18
CA LEU A 161 17.81 6.17 11.31
C LEU A 161 17.11 5.05 12.08
N LEU A 162 17.57 3.80 11.95
CA LEU A 162 17.06 2.68 12.75
C LEU A 162 17.44 2.81 14.22
N ASP A 163 18.65 3.28 14.53
CA ASP A 163 19.13 3.46 15.90
C ASP A 163 18.35 4.56 16.63
N GLU A 164 17.84 5.56 15.89
CA GLU A 164 16.97 6.62 16.40
C GLU A 164 15.52 6.18 16.62
N LEU A 165 15.08 5.05 16.03
CA LEU A 165 13.73 4.55 16.25
C LEU A 165 13.52 4.13 17.70
N PRO A 166 12.38 4.49 18.31
CA PRO A 166 12.12 4.17 19.70
C PRO A 166 12.00 2.65 19.89
N GLU A 167 12.33 2.17 21.10
CA GLU A 167 12.18 0.75 21.46
C GLU A 167 10.72 0.35 21.72
N THR A 168 9.86 1.33 21.98
CA THR A 168 8.42 1.17 22.13
C THR A 168 7.67 2.16 21.24
N PRO A 169 6.55 1.75 20.61
CA PRO A 169 5.79 2.67 19.78
C PRO A 169 5.05 3.67 20.68
N ALA A 170 4.88 4.89 20.20
CA ALA A 170 4.05 5.87 20.88
C ALA A 170 2.60 5.34 21.03
N PRO A 171 1.88 5.65 22.13
CA PRO A 171 0.50 5.21 22.31
C PRO A 171 -0.44 5.59 21.16
N GLU A 172 -0.17 6.70 20.49
CA GLU A 172 -0.92 7.19 19.34
C GLU A 172 -0.73 6.28 18.12
N ILE A 173 0.49 5.80 17.88
CA ILE A 173 0.82 4.83 16.82
C ILE A 173 0.08 3.51 17.08
N LEU A 174 0.13 3.01 18.31
CA LEU A 174 -0.56 1.77 18.70
C LEU A 174 -2.08 1.83 18.51
N ARG A 175 -2.69 3.01 18.71
CA ARG A 175 -4.14 3.20 18.58
C ARG A 175 -4.58 3.46 17.14
N ALA A 176 -3.73 4.10 16.35
CA ALA A 176 -4.06 4.52 14.99
C ALA A 176 -3.75 3.45 13.96
N GLU A 177 -2.78 2.57 14.22
CA GLU A 177 -2.22 1.75 13.16
C GLU A 177 -2.87 0.37 13.01
N VAL A 178 -3.75 0.26 12.02
CA VAL A 178 -4.42 -0.98 11.62
C VAL A 178 -3.49 -1.91 10.82
N TYR A 179 -2.49 -1.34 10.13
CA TYR A 179 -1.72 -2.04 9.08
C TYR A 179 -0.25 -2.31 9.41
N TYR A 180 0.25 -1.88 10.58
CA TYR A 180 1.62 -2.11 11.03
C TYR A 180 2.65 -1.74 9.95
N THR A 181 2.50 -0.53 9.38
CA THR A 181 3.30 0.10 8.33
C THR A 181 4.40 1.04 8.87
N ASP A 182 4.30 1.44 10.13
CA ASP A 182 5.22 2.34 10.82
C ASP A 182 6.60 1.67 10.94
N PRO A 183 7.69 2.42 10.67
CA PRO A 183 9.06 1.92 10.80
C PRO A 183 9.36 1.18 12.10
N TYR A 184 8.73 1.57 13.21
CA TYR A 184 8.84 0.88 14.49
C TYR A 184 8.60 -0.62 14.37
N PHE A 185 7.49 -1.03 13.73
CA PHE A 185 7.10 -2.43 13.59
C PHE A 185 7.97 -3.22 12.62
N HIS A 186 8.86 -2.52 11.91
CA HIS A 186 9.77 -3.08 10.93
C HIS A 186 11.24 -3.00 11.35
N LYS A 187 11.56 -2.38 12.50
CA LYS A 187 12.94 -2.18 12.98
C LYS A 187 13.77 -3.47 12.89
N ALA A 188 13.28 -4.57 13.48
CA ALA A 188 13.98 -5.86 13.45
C ALA A 188 14.16 -6.44 12.03
N ILE A 189 13.18 -6.23 11.14
CA ILE A 189 13.24 -6.67 9.74
C ILE A 189 14.33 -5.89 8.99
N TYR A 190 14.38 -4.57 9.18
CA TYR A 190 15.37 -3.71 8.54
C TYR A 190 16.78 -3.88 9.12
N THR A 191 16.92 -4.08 10.44
CA THR A 191 18.21 -4.45 11.03
C THR A 191 18.75 -5.74 10.42
N ALA A 192 17.92 -6.77 10.31
CA ALA A 192 18.34 -8.03 9.68
C ALA A 192 18.69 -7.87 8.19
N LEU A 193 17.95 -7.02 7.46
CA LEU A 193 18.24 -6.68 6.07
C LEU A 193 19.61 -5.99 5.92
N LEU A 194 19.95 -5.05 6.80
CA LEU A 194 21.25 -4.35 6.79
C LEU A 194 22.40 -5.28 7.15
N LEU A 195 22.19 -6.21 8.09
CA LEU A 195 23.19 -7.21 8.49
C LEU A 195 23.37 -8.35 7.49
N GLY A 196 22.51 -8.44 6.46
CA GLY A 196 22.53 -9.57 5.54
C GLY A 196 22.07 -10.89 6.15
N ASP A 197 21.31 -10.84 7.26
CA ASP A 197 20.86 -12.02 7.99
C ASP A 197 19.44 -12.44 7.54
N ALA A 198 19.39 -13.32 6.55
CA ALA A 198 18.13 -13.84 6.03
C ALA A 198 17.31 -14.61 7.08
N ALA A 199 17.97 -15.29 8.04
CA ALA A 199 17.28 -16.08 9.07
C ALA A 199 16.63 -15.17 10.12
N ALA A 200 17.35 -14.13 10.58
CA ALA A 200 16.79 -13.11 11.46
C ALA A 200 15.65 -12.35 10.77
N MET A 201 15.81 -12.02 9.48
CA MET A 201 14.77 -11.34 8.72
C MET A 201 13.50 -12.20 8.60
N GLN A 202 13.64 -13.49 8.26
CA GLN A 202 12.54 -14.46 8.23
C GLN A 202 11.80 -14.50 9.58
N ALA A 203 12.54 -14.66 10.69
CA ALA A 203 11.94 -14.73 12.03
C ALA A 203 11.20 -13.43 12.41
N ALA A 204 11.79 -12.27 12.11
CA ALA A 204 11.18 -10.97 12.37
C ALA A 204 9.89 -10.77 11.56
N MET A 205 9.89 -11.14 10.28
CA MET A 205 8.69 -11.04 9.44
C MET A 205 7.58 -11.98 9.92
N GLU A 206 7.91 -13.23 10.28
CA GLU A 206 6.95 -14.16 10.86
C GLU A 206 6.35 -13.64 12.16
N GLN A 207 7.16 -13.01 13.01
CA GLN A 207 6.70 -12.38 14.25
C GLN A 207 5.75 -11.22 13.97
N ARG A 208 6.08 -10.32 13.02
CA ARG A 208 5.18 -9.23 12.61
C ARG A 208 3.85 -9.79 12.15
N VAL A 209 3.84 -10.79 11.26
CA VAL A 209 2.59 -11.41 10.75
C VAL A 209 1.76 -12.01 11.89
N LYS A 210 2.41 -12.68 12.87
CA LYS A 210 1.72 -13.22 14.06
C LYS A 210 1.11 -12.12 14.93
N GLN A 211 1.80 -11.00 15.13
CA GLN A 211 1.29 -9.86 15.91
C GLN A 211 0.12 -9.19 15.19
N TYR A 212 0.32 -8.89 13.91
CA TYR A 212 -0.69 -8.32 13.02
C TYR A 212 -1.99 -9.16 13.05
N ARG A 213 -1.91 -10.49 12.88
CA ARG A 213 -3.08 -11.38 12.90
C ARG A 213 -3.84 -11.40 14.23
N LYS A 214 -3.19 -11.12 15.36
CA LYS A 214 -3.85 -11.02 16.68
C LYS A 214 -4.66 -9.74 16.83
N ALA A 215 -4.22 -8.66 16.17
CA ALA A 215 -4.82 -7.34 16.25
C ALA A 215 -5.63 -6.95 15.01
N MET A 216 -5.85 -7.89 14.08
CA MET A 216 -6.59 -7.63 12.84
C MET A 216 -7.98 -7.06 13.14
N TRP A 217 -8.22 -5.83 12.70
CA TRP A 217 -9.55 -5.22 12.71
C TRP A 217 -10.54 -6.05 11.87
N ASP A 218 -11.82 -6.00 12.21
CA ASP A 218 -12.83 -6.93 11.67
C ASP A 218 -13.10 -6.80 10.17
N TYR A 219 -12.79 -5.65 9.60
CA TYR A 219 -12.97 -5.33 8.18
C TYR A 219 -11.69 -5.42 7.35
N SER A 220 -10.53 -5.64 7.96
CA SER A 220 -9.25 -5.59 7.24
C SER A 220 -9.01 -6.88 6.47
N THR A 221 -9.10 -6.80 5.15
CA THR A 221 -8.67 -7.84 4.22
C THR A 221 -7.29 -7.48 3.72
N VAL A 222 -6.27 -7.81 4.51
CA VAL A 222 -4.94 -7.28 4.24
C VAL A 222 -4.22 -8.21 3.30
N LEU A 223 -4.16 -7.77 2.06
CA LEU A 223 -2.98 -7.97 1.25
C LEU A 223 -1.80 -7.30 1.96
N ASP A 224 -0.79 -8.07 2.36
CA ASP A 224 0.37 -7.58 3.11
C ASP A 224 1.44 -7.02 2.16
N ILE A 225 1.12 -5.85 1.58
CA ILE A 225 2.01 -5.14 0.65
C ILE A 225 3.35 -4.76 1.29
N CYS A 226 3.39 -4.54 2.61
CA CYS A 226 4.64 -4.26 3.34
C CYS A 226 5.59 -5.46 3.25
N SER A 227 5.10 -6.67 3.57
CA SER A 227 5.92 -7.88 3.48
C SER A 227 6.34 -8.17 2.04
N ALA A 228 5.47 -7.92 1.05
CA ALA A 228 5.82 -8.05 -0.37
C ALA A 228 7.00 -7.13 -0.75
N ALA A 229 6.93 -5.87 -0.34
CA ALA A 229 7.99 -4.90 -0.58
C ALA A 229 9.30 -5.28 0.13
N GLN A 230 9.22 -5.72 1.38
CA GLN A 230 10.37 -6.14 2.19
C GLN A 230 11.07 -7.36 1.60
N ILE A 231 10.33 -8.38 1.14
CA ILE A 231 10.91 -9.54 0.44
C ILE A 231 11.60 -9.10 -0.87
N LYS A 232 11.03 -8.13 -1.60
CA LYS A 232 11.66 -7.59 -2.81
C LYS A 232 12.93 -6.81 -2.51
N LEU A 233 12.95 -6.03 -1.43
CA LEU A 233 14.17 -5.37 -0.93
C LEU A 233 15.24 -6.40 -0.54
N ALA A 234 14.85 -7.46 0.17
CA ALA A 234 15.73 -8.57 0.53
C ALA A 234 16.36 -9.23 -0.71
N ALA A 235 15.55 -9.50 -1.74
CA ALA A 235 16.00 -10.09 -2.99
C ALA A 235 17.05 -9.22 -3.71
N ARG A 236 16.90 -7.88 -3.71
CA ARG A 236 17.93 -6.96 -4.25
C ARG A 236 19.26 -7.02 -3.50
N ARG A 237 19.26 -7.51 -2.27
CA ARG A 237 20.44 -7.74 -1.43
C ARG A 237 20.87 -9.21 -1.38
N ASN A 238 20.39 -10.04 -2.30
CA ASN A 238 20.66 -11.48 -2.37
C ASN A 238 20.20 -12.28 -1.12
N LEU A 239 19.26 -11.75 -0.34
CA LEU A 239 18.65 -12.46 0.78
C LEU A 239 17.38 -13.18 0.31
N THR A 240 17.24 -14.44 0.71
CA THR A 240 16.07 -15.26 0.40
C THR A 240 15.20 -15.41 1.65
N VAL A 241 13.98 -14.87 1.58
CA VAL A 241 12.96 -14.96 2.63
C VAL A 241 11.68 -15.54 2.03
N GLN A 242 11.00 -16.43 2.75
CA GLN A 242 9.78 -17.10 2.27
C GLN A 242 8.66 -17.02 3.31
N LEU A 243 7.58 -16.32 2.98
CA LEU A 243 6.37 -16.23 3.83
C LEU A 243 5.17 -16.86 3.11
N PRO A 244 4.95 -18.19 3.27
CA PRO A 244 3.86 -18.89 2.60
C PRO A 244 2.52 -18.62 3.30
N ILE A 245 1.95 -17.42 3.10
CA ILE A 245 0.71 -16.97 3.75
C ILE A 245 -0.30 -16.45 2.71
N ILE A 246 -1.59 -16.52 3.02
CA ILE A 246 -2.66 -16.08 2.11
C ILE A 246 -2.71 -14.55 1.95
N GLU A 247 -2.10 -13.78 2.84
CA GLU A 247 -2.01 -12.32 2.75
C GLU A 247 -0.93 -11.88 1.75
N LEU A 248 -0.07 -12.79 1.29
CA LEU A 248 1.06 -12.52 0.42
C LEU A 248 1.06 -13.46 -0.81
N PRO A 249 0.42 -13.07 -1.91
CA PRO A 249 0.34 -13.90 -3.10
C PRO A 249 1.67 -13.95 -3.84
N GLU A 250 2.01 -15.12 -4.41
CA GLU A 250 3.23 -15.31 -5.22
C GLU A 250 3.28 -14.31 -6.40
N TYR A 251 2.13 -13.97 -6.97
CA TYR A 251 2.02 -12.98 -8.04
C TYR A 251 2.67 -11.63 -7.68
N TYR A 252 2.54 -11.20 -6.42
CA TYR A 252 3.07 -9.91 -5.96
C TYR A 252 4.57 -9.98 -5.68
N LEU A 253 5.16 -11.18 -5.57
CA LEU A 253 6.59 -11.39 -5.36
C LEU A 253 7.39 -11.48 -6.66
N ASP A 254 6.72 -11.67 -7.80
CA ASP A 254 7.35 -11.76 -9.12
C ASP A 254 7.97 -10.43 -9.54
N THR A 255 9.31 -10.39 -9.57
CA THR A 255 10.10 -9.20 -9.92
C THR A 255 10.30 -9.03 -11.43
N SER A 256 9.84 -9.99 -12.26
CA SER A 256 9.91 -9.87 -13.72
C SER A 256 8.79 -9.02 -14.32
N ARG A 257 7.70 -8.81 -13.57
CA ARG A 257 6.51 -8.08 -14.01
C ARG A 257 6.73 -6.57 -14.04
N ARG A 258 6.07 -5.89 -14.97
CA ARG A 258 6.13 -4.43 -15.14
C ARG A 258 4.72 -3.88 -15.37
N ILE A 259 4.47 -2.68 -14.85
CA ILE A 259 3.24 -1.95 -15.17
C ILE A 259 3.35 -1.46 -16.61
N ASP A 260 2.37 -1.79 -17.44
CA ASP A 260 2.22 -1.18 -18.74
C ASP A 260 1.61 0.22 -18.57
N ARG A 261 2.48 1.22 -18.35
CA ARG A 261 2.08 2.62 -18.13
C ARG A 261 1.37 3.26 -19.34
N SER A 262 1.40 2.63 -20.52
CA SER A 262 0.61 3.11 -21.67
C SER A 262 -0.90 2.86 -21.47
N ARG A 263 -1.23 1.75 -20.80
CA ARG A 263 -2.58 1.27 -20.51
C ARG A 263 -3.03 1.62 -19.09
N VAL A 264 -2.19 1.38 -18.10
CA VAL A 264 -2.50 1.54 -16.67
C VAL A 264 -1.98 2.90 -16.23
N LYS A 265 -2.88 3.87 -16.15
CA LYS A 265 -2.59 5.24 -15.71
C LYS A 265 -3.83 5.87 -15.12
N LEU A 266 -3.61 6.87 -14.27
CA LEU A 266 -4.71 7.69 -13.79
C LEU A 266 -5.38 8.44 -14.96
N PRO A 267 -6.68 8.77 -14.82
CA PRO A 267 -7.35 9.65 -15.76
C PRO A 267 -6.58 10.97 -15.89
N GLN A 268 -6.66 11.62 -17.06
CA GLN A 268 -6.19 13.00 -17.17
C GLN A 268 -7.03 13.89 -16.24
N ILE A 269 -6.35 14.42 -15.23
CA ILE A 269 -6.81 15.47 -14.33
C ILE A 269 -6.19 16.73 -14.93
N ALA A 270 -6.99 17.59 -15.56
CA ALA A 270 -6.45 18.81 -16.15
C ALA A 270 -5.81 19.66 -15.04
N PRO A 271 -4.66 20.32 -15.28
CA PRO A 271 -4.29 21.44 -14.45
C PRO A 271 -5.38 22.49 -14.60
N ASP A 272 -5.77 23.13 -13.49
CA ASP A 272 -6.64 24.30 -13.54
C ASP A 272 -6.02 25.28 -14.55
N GLU A 273 -6.73 25.56 -15.65
CA GLU A 273 -6.35 26.66 -16.55
C GLU A 273 -6.49 27.96 -15.74
N GLU A 274 -5.37 28.67 -15.56
CA GLU A 274 -5.32 30.04 -15.01
C GLU A 274 -6.21 31.02 -15.79
#